data_AF-A0AAP0S3X5-F1
#
_entry.id   AF-A0AAP0S3X5-F1
#
_cell.length_a   1.000
_cell.length_b   1.000
_cell.length_c   1.000
_cell.angle_alpha   90.00
_cell.angle_beta   90.00
_cell.angle_gamma   90.00
#
_symmetry.space_group_name_H-M   'P 1'
#
loop_
_entity.id
_entity.type
_entity.pdbx_description
1 polymer ?
#
loop_
_entity_poly.entity_id
_entity_poly.type
_entity_poly.pdbx_seq_one_letter_code
_entity_poly.pdbx_strand_id
1 'polypeptide(L)'
;MKLANGWFYICELNNMHTCGAAVRTTKHRRMGSDIVSSKIVKVMCDKPLISPIEVRHDFKRKYGLHISYNNASMGVEKARTSLYGDNSESFDQLC
;
A
#
# COMPACT_ATOMS: atom_id res chain seq x y z
N MET A 1 -33.84 1.05 -1.79
CA MET A 1 -33.75 2.40 -1.19
C MET A 1 -34.98 3.19 -1.60
N LYS A 2 -35.72 3.77 -0.65
CA LYS A 2 -36.84 4.67 -0.95
C LYS A 2 -36.43 6.09 -0.57
N LEU A 3 -36.64 7.01 -1.49
CA LEU A 3 -36.50 8.44 -1.26
C LEU A 3 -37.82 8.95 -0.68
N ALA A 4 -37.76 9.56 0.50
CA ALA A 4 -38.89 10.28 1.08
C ALA A 4 -38.36 11.60 1.68
N ASN A 5 -39.08 12.69 1.49
CA ASN A 5 -38.76 14.01 2.04
C ASN A 5 -37.35 14.57 1.69
N GLY A 6 -36.69 14.04 0.65
CA GLY A 6 -35.33 14.45 0.27
C GLY A 6 -34.21 13.78 1.08
N TRP A 7 -34.53 12.79 1.92
CA TRP A 7 -33.55 12.05 2.72
C TRP A 7 -33.54 10.58 2.31
N PHE A 8 -32.38 9.95 2.48
CA PHE A 8 -32.20 8.52 2.24
C PHE A 8 -32.44 7.75 3.53
N TYR A 9 -33.44 6.87 3.53
CA TYR A 9 -33.71 5.96 4.63
C TYR A 9 -33.28 4.54 4.26
N ILE A 10 -32.52 3.91 5.16
CA ILE A 10 -32.27 2.47 5.12
C ILE A 10 -33.49 1.81 5.74
N CYS A 11 -34.38 1.28 4.90
CA CYS A 11 -35.62 0.65 5.37
C CYS A 11 -35.44 -0.82 5.78
N GLU A 12 -34.37 -1.46 5.31
CA GLU A 12 -34.12 -2.88 5.53
C GLU A 12 -32.61 -3.15 5.49
N LEU A 13 -32.12 -3.93 6.46
CA LEU A 13 -30.73 -4.37 6.55
C LEU A 13 -30.71 -5.89 6.69
N ASN A 14 -30.11 -6.57 5.72
CA ASN A 14 -29.91 -8.02 5.81
C ASN A 14 -28.61 -8.32 6.56
N ASN A 15 -28.75 -8.90 7.76
CA ASN A 15 -27.63 -9.30 8.62
C ASN A 15 -27.10 -10.72 8.31
N MET A 16 -27.60 -11.38 7.26
CA MET A 16 -27.08 -12.68 6.84
C MET A 16 -25.69 -12.48 6.20
N HIS A 17 -24.66 -12.78 6.99
CA HIS A 17 -23.27 -12.72 6.55
C HIS A 17 -22.80 -14.10 6.10
N THR A 18 -22.31 -14.20 4.86
CA THR A 18 -21.60 -15.40 4.36
C THR A 18 -20.12 -15.41 4.75
N CYS A 19 -19.62 -14.34 5.40
CA CYS A 19 -18.26 -14.29 5.88
C CYS A 19 -18.14 -14.99 7.25
N GLY A 20 -17.33 -16.05 7.33
CA GLY A 20 -16.94 -16.64 8.60
C GLY A 20 -16.26 -15.61 9.52
N ALA A 21 -16.30 -15.85 10.83
CA ALA A 21 -15.72 -14.96 11.83
C ALA A 21 -14.27 -14.61 11.50
N ALA A 22 -14.03 -13.37 11.07
CA ALA A 22 -12.70 -12.89 10.72
C ALA A 22 -12.05 -12.28 11.97
N VAL A 23 -11.08 -12.99 12.55
CA VAL A 23 -10.17 -12.40 13.54
C VAL A 23 -9.41 -11.28 12.83
N ARG A 24 -9.68 -10.03 13.22
CA ARG A 24 -8.94 -8.86 12.71
C ARG A 24 -7.50 -8.97 13.18
N THR A 25 -6.62 -9.50 12.33
CA THR A 25 -5.19 -9.39 12.58
C THR A 25 -4.77 -7.93 12.43
N THR A 26 -3.82 -7.46 13.24
CA THR A 26 -3.20 -6.12 13.12
C THR A 26 -2.46 -5.93 11.79
N LYS A 27 -2.36 -6.98 10.99
CA LYS A 27 -1.73 -6.95 9.68
C LYS A 27 -2.69 -6.32 8.68
N HIS A 28 -2.29 -5.14 8.22
CA HIS A 28 -2.63 -4.51 6.96
C HIS A 28 -2.72 -5.48 5.76
N ARG A 29 -3.69 -6.39 5.61
CA ARG A 29 -3.71 -7.35 4.47
C ARG A 29 -3.65 -6.66 3.11
N ARG A 30 -4.27 -5.47 3.02
CA ARG A 30 -4.22 -4.61 1.82
C ARG A 30 -2.95 -3.75 1.74
N MET A 31 -2.20 -3.61 2.83
CA MET A 31 -0.97 -2.81 2.90
C MET A 31 0.26 -3.64 2.48
N GLY A 32 0.31 -3.92 1.18
CA GLY A 32 1.41 -4.63 0.51
C GLY A 32 2.52 -3.70 0.01
N SER A 33 3.59 -4.30 -0.50
CA SER A 33 4.74 -3.59 -1.08
C SER A 33 4.39 -2.73 -2.30
N ASP A 34 3.33 -3.06 -3.04
CA ASP A 34 2.88 -2.27 -4.19
C ASP A 34 2.34 -0.90 -3.77
N ILE A 35 1.54 -0.85 -2.71
CA ILE A 35 1.07 0.42 -2.14
C ILE A 35 2.25 1.22 -1.62
N VAL A 36 3.19 0.57 -0.93
CA VAL A 36 4.41 1.22 -0.47
C VAL A 36 5.14 1.88 -1.63
N SER A 37 5.48 1.10 -2.66
CA SER A 37 6.17 1.56 -3.86
C SER A 37 5.49 2.78 -4.46
N SER A 38 4.19 2.68 -4.76
CA SER A 38 3.41 3.76 -5.39
C SER A 38 3.47 5.11 -4.64
N LYS A 39 3.64 5.07 -3.30
CA LYS A 39 3.71 6.30 -2.48
C LYS A 39 5.13 6.83 -2.34
N ILE A 40 6.14 5.97 -2.39
CA ILE A 40 7.53 6.40 -2.20
C ILE A 40 8.23 6.76 -3.51
N VAL A 41 7.72 6.39 -4.69
CA VAL A 41 8.31 6.77 -6.00
C VAL A 41 8.62 8.27 -6.05
N LYS A 42 7.65 9.13 -5.67
CA LYS A 42 7.86 10.59 -5.65
C LYS A 42 8.95 11.02 -4.67
N VAL A 43 8.97 10.42 -3.48
CA VAL A 43 9.97 10.73 -2.45
C VAL A 43 11.37 10.27 -2.89
N MET A 44 11.44 9.17 -3.63
CA MET A 44 12.70 8.59 -4.12
C MET A 44 13.32 9.42 -5.25
N CYS A 45 12.53 10.20 -6.00
CA CYS A 45 13.05 11.19 -6.93
C CYS A 45 13.87 12.27 -6.22
N ASP A 46 13.40 12.74 -5.05
CA ASP A 46 14.10 13.76 -4.26
C ASP A 46 15.20 13.16 -3.38
N LYS A 47 15.00 11.94 -2.87
CA LYS A 47 15.93 11.19 -2.02
C LYS A 47 16.11 9.75 -2.53
N PRO A 48 17.05 9.52 -3.47
CA PRO A 48 17.27 8.19 -4.07
C PRO A 48 17.66 7.08 -3.08
N LEU A 49 18.27 7.46 -1.96
CA LEU A 49 18.77 6.54 -0.92
C LEU A 49 17.85 6.48 0.31
N ILE A 50 16.53 6.45 0.10
CA ILE A 50 15.58 6.25 1.20
C ILE A 50 15.70 4.83 1.77
N SER A 51 15.87 4.73 3.09
CA SER A 51 15.97 3.43 3.76
C SER A 51 14.58 2.83 4.05
N PRO A 52 14.43 1.49 4.07
CA PRO A 52 13.17 0.83 4.45
C PRO A 52 12.69 1.21 5.87
N ILE A 53 13.61 1.54 6.77
CA ILE A 53 13.29 2.01 8.13
C ILE A 53 12.63 3.37 8.08
N GLU A 54 13.18 4.31 7.31
CA GLU A 54 12.58 5.63 7.10
C GLU A 54 11.20 5.51 6.48
N VAL A 55 11.03 4.66 5.46
CA VAL A 55 9.72 4.37 4.86
C VAL A 55 8.74 3.92 5.94
N ARG A 56 9.12 2.97 6.80
CA ARG A 56 8.25 2.50 7.89
C ARG A 56 7.86 3.62 8.86
N HIS A 57 8.80 4.49 9.23
CA HIS A 57 8.51 5.63 10.09
C HIS A 57 7.61 6.66 9.41
N ASP A 58 7.83 6.93 8.14
CA ASP A 58 7.01 7.86 7.36
C ASP A 58 5.58 7.38 7.21
N PHE A 59 5.38 6.09 6.96
CA PHE A 59 4.03 5.54 6.86
C PHE A 59 3.29 5.53 8.19
N LYS A 60 4.00 5.27 9.29
CA LYS A 60 3.44 5.42 10.63
C LYS A 60 3.06 6.88 10.92
N ARG A 61 3.92 7.83 10.56
CA ARG A 61 3.73 9.27 10.81
C ARG A 61 2.62 9.88 9.96
N LYS A 62 2.61 9.59 8.65
CA LYS A 62 1.70 10.20 7.66
C LYS A 62 0.33 9.53 7.61
N TYR A 63 0.27 8.22 7.84
CA TYR A 63 -0.95 7.43 7.62
C TYR A 63 -1.39 6.63 8.85
N GLY A 64 -0.62 6.62 9.94
CA GLY A 64 -0.90 5.77 11.10
C GLY A 64 -0.74 4.26 10.81
N LEU A 65 -0.13 3.91 9.68
CA LEU A 65 -0.05 2.53 9.22
C LEU A 65 1.26 1.88 9.66
N HIS A 66 1.15 0.72 10.31
CA HIS A 66 2.31 -0.11 10.64
C HIS A 66 2.62 -1.06 9.49
N ILE A 67 3.82 -0.94 8.92
CA ILE A 67 4.29 -1.76 7.80
C ILE A 67 5.38 -2.70 8.31
N SER A 68 5.35 -3.95 7.85
CA SER A 68 6.46 -4.88 8.10
C SER A 68 7.73 -4.38 7.42
N TYR A 69 8.89 -4.72 7.99
CA TYR A 69 10.17 -4.38 7.39
C TYR A 69 10.29 -4.94 5.96
N ASN A 70 9.86 -6.20 5.74
CA ASN A 70 9.91 -6.84 4.43
C ASN A 70 9.05 -6.10 3.38
N ASN A 71 7.84 -5.65 3.74
CA ASN A 71 7.00 -4.89 2.81
C ASN A 71 7.61 -3.52 2.49
N ALA A 72 8.28 -2.89 3.46
CA ALA A 72 8.99 -1.63 3.24
C ALA A 72 10.20 -1.85 2.31
N SER A 73 11.01 -2.88 2.55
CA SER A 73 12.18 -3.20 1.72
C SER A 73 11.78 -3.54 0.28
N MET A 74 10.82 -4.43 0.11
CA MET A 74 10.27 -4.80 -1.19
C MET A 74 9.62 -3.61 -1.91
N GLY A 75 8.99 -2.70 -1.15
CA GLY A 75 8.45 -1.46 -1.70
C GLY A 75 9.53 -0.53 -2.25
N VAL A 76 10.67 -0.41 -1.54
CA VAL A 76 11.85 0.38 -1.97
C VAL A 76 12.47 -0.20 -3.23
N GLU A 77 12.66 -1.52 -3.30
CA GLU A 77 13.16 -2.19 -4.51
C GLU A 77 12.23 -1.96 -5.70
N LYS A 78 10.92 -2.21 -5.53
CA LYS A 78 9.92 -1.96 -6.58
C LYS A 78 9.90 -0.52 -7.07
N ALA A 79 10.02 0.45 -6.16
CA ALA A 79 10.06 1.86 -6.54
C ALA A 79 11.34 2.20 -7.32
N ARG A 80 12.47 1.61 -6.94
CA ARG A 80 13.75 1.76 -7.65
C ARG A 80 13.66 1.19 -9.05
N THR A 81 13.20 -0.05 -9.19
CA THR A 81 13.00 -0.71 -10.50
C THR A 81 12.04 0.10 -11.37
N SER A 82 10.97 0.65 -10.79
CA SER A 82 10.01 1.49 -11.52
C SER A 82 10.60 2.81 -12.01
N LEU A 83 11.60 3.38 -11.32
CA LEU A 83 12.20 4.67 -11.66
C LEU A 83 13.39 4.54 -12.60
N TYR A 84 14.22 3.53 -12.38
CA TYR A 84 15.52 3.38 -13.06
C TYR A 84 15.56 2.19 -14.03
N GLY A 85 14.47 1.44 -14.15
CA GLY A 85 14.46 0.16 -14.85
C GLY A 85 15.02 -0.97 -13.97
N ASP A 86 14.92 -2.20 -14.46
CA ASP A 86 15.60 -3.32 -13.83
C ASP A 86 17.06 -3.34 -14.30
N ASN A 87 18.00 -3.31 -13.35
CA ASN A 87 19.43 -3.41 -13.66
C ASN A 87 19.77 -4.76 -14.31
N SER A 88 18.93 -5.79 -14.16
CA SER A 88 19.11 -7.07 -14.84
C SER A 88 19.03 -6.93 -16.38
N GLU A 89 18.17 -6.05 -16.90
CA GLU A 89 18.00 -5.81 -18.34
C GLU A 89 19.08 -4.90 -18.93
N SER A 90 19.85 -4.19 -18.10
CA SER A 90 20.90 -3.28 -18.57
C SER A 90 22.15 -4.01 -19.07
N PHE A 91 22.37 -5.27 -18.68
CA PHE A 91 23.55 -6.05 -19.12
C PHE A 91 23.35 -6.71 -20.48
N ASP A 92 22.10 -6.96 -20.89
CA ASP A 92 21.79 -7.57 -22.20
C ASP A 92 22.06 -6.62 -23.38
N GLN A 93 22.22 -5.32 -23.12
CA GLN A 93 22.53 -4.29 -24.13
C GLN A 93 24.03 -4.05 -24.32
N LEU A 94 24.90 -4.74 -23.56
CA LEU A 94 26.35 -4.65 -23.66
C LEU A 94 26.97 -5.77 -24.51
N CYS A 95 26.14 -6.57 -25.21
CA CYS A 95 26.57 -7.59 -26.17
C CYS A 95 26.53 -7.09 -27.62
#